data_AF-A0A9Q1M6X5-F1
#
_entry.id   AF-A0A9Q1M6X5-F1
#
_cell.length_a   1.000
_cell.length_b   1.000
_cell.length_c   1.000
_cell.angle_alpha   90.00
_cell.angle_beta   90.00
_cell.angle_gamma   90.00
#
_symmetry.space_group_name_H-M   'P 1'
#
loop_
_entity.id
_entity.type
_entity.pdbx_description
1 polymer ?
#
loop_
_entity_poly.entity_id
_entity_poly.type
_entity_poly.pdbx_seq_one_letter_code
_entity_poly.pdbx_strand_id
1 'polypeptide(L)'
;MLKFESWIKEGKSPAIPSALVLYKTLLDLGIKPIFITDTKEEFRQVRIANLKKAGYHSWFKFICKGENDSSAYSEHSGNWKTQKRAELVKAGYRLVGNLGGWDDIIIDFLLRTFKMPNPMYYF
;
A
#
# COMPACT_ATOMS: atom_id res chain seq x y z
N MET A 1 -17.57 -7.51 15.43
CA MET A 1 -16.40 -6.86 14.81
C MET A 1 -15.18 -7.74 15.05
N LEU A 2 -14.36 -8.01 14.03
CA LEU A 2 -13.19 -8.89 14.19
C LEU A 2 -12.14 -8.20 15.09
N LYS A 3 -11.43 -8.95 15.95
CA LYS A 3 -10.42 -8.39 16.89
C LYS A 3 -9.39 -7.49 16.20
N PHE A 4 -8.99 -7.84 14.98
CA PHE A 4 -8.05 -7.04 14.19
C PHE A 4 -8.63 -5.70 13.72
N GLU A 5 -9.91 -5.64 13.37
CA GLU A 5 -10.55 -4.39 12.97
C GLU A 5 -10.70 -3.44 14.16
N SER A 6 -10.97 -3.97 15.36
CA SER A 6 -10.93 -3.18 16.59
C SER A 6 -9.55 -2.57 16.84
N TRP A 7 -8.47 -3.34 16.60
CA TRP A 7 -7.10 -2.82 16.67
C TRP A 7 -6.81 -1.74 15.64
N ILE A 8 -7.28 -1.89 14.39
CA ILE A 8 -7.13 -0.86 13.35
C ILE A 8 -7.76 0.46 13.82
N LYS A 9 -8.96 0.40 14.40
CA LYS A 9 -9.69 1.58 14.91
C LYS A 9 -8.92 2.36 15.97
N GLU A 10 -8.01 1.74 16.71
CA GLU A 10 -7.19 2.45 17.69
C GLU A 10 -6.20 3.42 17.05
N GLY A 11 -5.78 3.19 15.80
CA GLY A 11 -4.87 4.10 15.10
C GLY A 11 -3.50 4.24 15.77
N LYS A 12 -2.98 3.15 16.37
CA LYS A 12 -1.70 3.12 17.12
C LYS A 12 -0.63 2.25 16.48
N SER A 13 -0.79 1.86 15.21
CA SER A 13 0.19 1.01 14.54
C SER A 13 1.54 1.73 14.45
N PRO A 14 2.65 1.14 14.94
CA PRO A 14 3.96 1.77 14.86
C PRO A 14 4.44 1.88 13.41
N ALA A 15 5.28 2.88 13.15
CA ALA A 15 5.98 3.00 11.88
C ALA A 15 7.11 1.97 11.77
N ILE A 16 7.38 1.51 10.55
CA ILE A 16 8.64 0.81 10.26
C ILE A 16 9.69 1.89 9.97
N PRO A 17 10.75 2.03 10.80
CA PRO A 17 11.67 3.17 10.67
C PRO A 17 12.36 3.26 9.31
N SER A 18 12.81 2.13 8.76
CA SER A 18 13.47 2.09 7.45
C SER A 18 12.54 2.48 6.29
N ALA A 19 11.25 2.14 6.38
CA ALA A 19 10.26 2.57 5.38
C ALA A 19 10.03 4.08 5.42
N LEU A 20 10.08 4.70 6.60
CA LEU A 20 9.96 6.16 6.75
C LEU A 20 11.18 6.88 6.15
N VAL A 21 12.39 6.33 6.35
CA VAL A 21 13.61 6.87 5.72
C VAL A 21 13.49 6.82 4.21
N LEU A 22 13.14 5.65 3.65
CA LEU A 22 12.93 5.51 2.21
C LEU A 22 11.89 6.49 1.68
N TYR A 23 10.75 6.63 2.36
CA TYR A 23 9.70 7.57 1.99
C TYR A 23 10.23 9.00 1.87
N LYS A 24 10.98 9.48 2.87
CA LYS A 24 11.58 10.83 2.84
C LYS A 24 12.56 10.98 1.68
N THR A 25 13.44 10.00 1.48
CA THR A 25 14.38 9.99 0.34
C THR A 25 13.67 10.04 -1.01
N LEU A 26 12.56 9.31 -1.17
CA LEU A 26 11.78 9.35 -2.41
C LEU A 26 11.16 10.73 -2.66
N LEU A 27 10.68 11.41 -1.62
CA LEU A 27 10.19 12.78 -1.74
C LEU A 27 11.30 13.75 -2.16
N ASP A 28 12.48 13.65 -1.56
CA ASP A 28 13.63 14.50 -1.88
C ASP A 28 14.11 14.31 -3.33
N LEU A 29 13.92 13.10 -3.88
CA LEU A 29 14.17 12.78 -5.29
C LEU A 29 13.04 13.19 -6.25
N GLY A 30 11.97 13.82 -5.74
CA GLY A 30 10.80 14.19 -6.54
C GLY A 30 9.91 13.01 -6.96
N ILE A 31 10.15 11.82 -6.42
CA ILE A 31 9.30 10.64 -6.66
C ILE A 31 8.05 10.79 -5.81
N LYS A 32 6.89 10.61 -6.45
CA LYS A 32 5.59 10.80 -5.82
C LYS A 32 5.06 9.48 -5.24
N PRO A 33 4.97 9.31 -3.92
CA PRO A 33 4.55 8.05 -3.31
C PRO A 33 3.07 7.77 -3.59
N ILE A 34 2.74 6.50 -3.84
CA ILE A 34 1.37 6.00 -3.91
C ILE A 34 1.24 4.88 -2.87
N PHE A 35 0.23 4.97 -2.02
CA PHE A 35 -0.09 3.90 -1.08
C PHE A 35 -1.28 3.11 -1.61
N ILE A 36 -1.12 1.79 -1.73
CA ILE A 36 -2.18 0.83 -2.05
C ILE A 36 -2.27 -0.14 -0.88
N THR A 37 -3.44 -0.27 -0.24
CA THR A 37 -3.61 -1.06 0.98
C THR A 37 -4.93 -1.82 0.98
N ASP A 38 -4.92 -3.07 1.49
CA ASP A 38 -6.14 -3.84 1.76
C ASP A 38 -6.97 -3.30 2.95
N THR A 39 -6.53 -2.19 3.56
CA THR A 39 -7.33 -1.49 4.58
C THR A 39 -8.67 -1.10 3.96
N LYS A 40 -9.77 -1.57 4.57
CA LYS A 40 -11.13 -1.20 4.15
C LYS A 40 -11.30 0.31 4.16
N GLU A 41 -12.05 0.82 3.20
CA GLU A 41 -12.33 2.25 3.00
C GLU A 41 -12.86 2.93 4.28
N GLU A 42 -13.69 2.23 5.06
CA GLU A 42 -14.23 2.71 6.35
C GLU A 42 -13.14 3.09 7.38
N PHE A 43 -11.93 2.53 7.27
CA PHE A 43 -10.79 2.84 8.14
C PHE A 43 -9.83 3.88 7.58
N ARG A 44 -10.11 4.46 6.40
CA ARG A 44 -9.22 5.41 5.72
C ARG A 44 -8.74 6.52 6.65
N GLN A 45 -9.66 7.18 7.37
CA GLN A 45 -9.33 8.34 8.19
C GLN A 45 -8.41 7.97 9.37
N VAL A 46 -8.68 6.86 10.03
CA VAL A 46 -7.83 6.35 11.12
C VAL A 46 -6.42 6.03 10.60
N ARG A 47 -6.33 5.41 9.42
CA ARG A 47 -5.05 5.08 8.79
C ARG A 47 -4.25 6.33 8.39
N ILE A 48 -4.90 7.32 7.81
CA ILE A 48 -4.29 8.61 7.45
C ILE A 48 -3.79 9.35 8.70
N ALA A 49 -4.58 9.40 9.77
CA ALA A 49 -4.17 10.03 11.01
C ALA A 49 -2.93 9.35 11.61
N ASN A 50 -2.89 8.03 11.61
CA ASN A 50 -1.73 7.28 12.09
C ASN A 50 -0.48 7.49 11.20
N LEU A 51 -0.63 7.53 9.88
CA LEU A 51 0.46 7.84 8.95
C LEU A 51 1.04 9.24 9.20
N LYS A 52 0.19 10.24 9.38
CA LYS A 52 0.61 11.61 9.71
C LYS A 52 1.37 11.66 11.03
N LYS A 53 0.85 10.98 12.07
CA LYS A 53 1.53 10.87 13.36
C LYS A 53 2.89 10.17 13.25
N ALA A 54 3.02 9.22 12.33
CA ALA A 54 4.26 8.51 12.03
C ALA A 54 5.25 9.30 11.14
N GLY A 55 4.89 10.50 10.66
CA GLY A 55 5.77 11.36 9.85
C GLY A 55 5.58 11.25 8.32
N TYR A 56 4.48 10.63 7.85
CA TYR A 56 4.10 10.62 6.44
C TYR A 56 3.10 11.74 6.16
N HIS A 57 3.47 12.73 5.35
CA HIS A 57 2.70 13.98 5.21
C HIS A 57 2.15 14.25 3.81
N SER A 58 2.68 13.58 2.79
CA SER A 58 2.28 13.73 1.40
C SER A 58 2.31 12.40 0.65
N TRP A 59 1.39 12.25 -0.30
CA TRP A 59 1.33 11.15 -1.25
C TRP A 59 0.50 11.61 -2.44
N PHE A 60 0.77 11.03 -3.60
CA PHE A 60 0.00 11.31 -4.80
C PHE A 60 -1.40 10.68 -4.75
N LYS A 61 -1.46 9.42 -4.31
CA LYS A 61 -2.71 8.67 -4.15
C LYS A 61 -2.63 7.78 -2.92
N PHE A 62 -3.78 7.65 -2.25
CA PHE A 62 -4.00 6.72 -1.15
C PHE A 62 -5.22 5.87 -1.49
N ILE A 63 -4.98 4.60 -1.81
CA ILE A 63 -5.97 3.67 -2.35
C ILE A 63 -6.25 2.62 -1.30
N CYS A 64 -7.44 2.68 -0.72
CA CYS A 64 -8.00 1.70 0.20
C CYS A 64 -8.92 0.73 -0.57
N LYS A 65 -9.23 -0.39 0.06
CA LYS A 65 -10.11 -1.41 -0.49
C LYS A 65 -11.56 -1.01 -0.28
N GLY A 66 -12.32 -0.87 -1.36
CA GLY A 66 -13.76 -0.60 -1.32
C GLY A 66 -14.57 -1.82 -0.88
N GLU A 67 -15.84 -1.62 -0.55
CA GLU A 67 -16.74 -2.71 -0.13
C GLU A 67 -16.96 -3.76 -1.23
N ASN A 68 -16.96 -3.32 -2.48
CA ASN A 68 -17.18 -4.18 -3.66
C ASN A 68 -15.87 -4.70 -4.27
N ASP A 69 -14.72 -4.40 -3.67
CA ASP A 69 -13.43 -4.85 -4.20
C ASP A 69 -13.17 -6.31 -3.81
N SER A 70 -13.08 -7.18 -4.81
CA SER A 70 -12.79 -8.60 -4.60
C SER A 70 -11.40 -8.81 -3.97
N SER A 71 -11.33 -9.72 -3.00
CA SER A 71 -10.07 -10.26 -2.48
C SER A 71 -9.56 -11.47 -3.26
N ALA A 72 -10.32 -11.97 -4.22
CA ALA A 72 -9.94 -13.15 -4.99
C ALA A 72 -8.82 -12.81 -5.98
N TYR A 73 -7.81 -13.67 -6.01
CA TYR A 73 -6.83 -13.71 -7.09
C TYR A 73 -7.48 -14.31 -8.34
N SER A 74 -7.16 -13.75 -9.51
CA SER A 74 -7.41 -14.43 -10.78
C SER A 74 -6.08 -14.62 -11.52
N GLU A 75 -5.91 -15.77 -12.16
CA GLU A 75 -4.70 -16.06 -12.96
C GLU A 75 -4.48 -15.06 -14.09
N HIS A 76 -5.55 -14.44 -14.59
CA HIS A 76 -5.51 -13.55 -15.76
C HIS A 76 -5.27 -12.08 -15.40
N SER A 77 -5.72 -11.63 -14.22
CA SER A 77 -5.66 -10.21 -13.80
C SER A 77 -4.85 -9.97 -12.54
N GLY A 78 -4.30 -11.03 -11.94
CA GLY A 78 -3.63 -10.97 -10.64
C GLY A 78 -4.60 -10.64 -9.51
N ASN A 79 -4.05 -10.19 -8.38
CA ASN A 79 -4.85 -9.70 -7.27
C ASN A 79 -5.30 -8.24 -7.47
N TRP A 80 -6.21 -7.79 -6.59
CA TRP A 80 -6.73 -6.42 -6.58
C TRP A 80 -5.64 -5.33 -6.66
N LYS A 81 -4.54 -5.46 -5.90
CA LYS A 81 -3.45 -4.47 -5.94
C LYS A 81 -2.75 -4.41 -7.30
N THR A 82 -2.62 -5.56 -7.96
CA THR A 82 -2.08 -5.64 -9.33
C THR A 82 -2.97 -4.91 -10.32
N GLN A 83 -4.28 -5.10 -10.21
CA GLN A 83 -5.26 -4.37 -11.02
C GLN A 83 -5.15 -2.85 -10.78
N LYS A 84 -5.03 -2.40 -9.53
CA LYS A 84 -4.84 -0.96 -9.22
C LYS A 84 -3.53 -0.39 -9.77
N ARG A 85 -2.45 -1.17 -9.81
CA ARG A 85 -1.22 -0.76 -10.49
C ARG A 85 -1.41 -0.67 -12.01
N ALA A 86 -2.10 -1.62 -12.62
CA ALA A 86 -2.41 -1.60 -14.05
C ALA A 86 -3.30 -0.39 -14.43
N GLU A 87 -4.29 -0.04 -13.61
CA GLU A 87 -5.10 1.18 -13.78
C GLU A 87 -4.24 2.45 -13.79
N LEU A 88 -3.23 2.54 -12.91
CA LEU A 88 -2.30 3.68 -12.89
C LEU A 88 -1.45 3.74 -14.16
N VAL A 89 -0.92 2.60 -14.61
CA VAL A 89 -0.12 2.54 -15.85
C VAL A 89 -0.96 2.90 -17.06
N LYS A 90 -2.19 2.37 -17.16
CA LYS A 90 -3.16 2.72 -18.21
C LYS A 90 -3.52 4.21 -18.20
N ALA A 91 -3.55 4.84 -17.02
CA ALA A 91 -3.73 6.29 -16.88
C ALA A 91 -2.48 7.12 -17.24
N GLY A 92 -1.39 6.50 -17.71
CA GLY A 92 -0.18 7.17 -18.18
C GLY A 92 0.90 7.37 -17.11
N TYR A 93 0.73 6.81 -15.90
CA TYR A 93 1.76 6.92 -14.86
C TYR A 93 2.89 5.89 -15.08
N ARG A 94 4.13 6.34 -14.93
CA ARG A 94 5.30 5.45 -14.88
C ARG A 94 5.57 5.04 -13.44
N LEU A 95 5.33 3.77 -13.10
CA LEU A 95 5.64 3.21 -11.79
C LEU A 95 7.11 2.77 -11.74
N VAL A 96 7.92 3.51 -10.98
CA VAL A 96 9.39 3.31 -10.94
C VAL A 96 9.86 2.30 -9.89
N GLY A 97 9.02 1.95 -8.93
CA GLY A 97 9.36 1.01 -7.88
C GLY A 97 8.14 0.55 -7.07
N ASN A 98 8.25 -0.61 -6.42
CA ASN A 98 7.26 -1.15 -5.49
C ASN A 98 7.92 -1.73 -4.24
N LEU A 99 7.32 -1.52 -3.07
CA LEU A 99 7.76 -2.07 -1.79
C LEU A 99 6.55 -2.74 -1.11
N GLY A 100 6.64 -4.03 -0.78
CA GLY A 100 5.50 -4.75 -0.20
C GLY A 100 5.79 -6.18 0.26
N GLY A 101 4.71 -6.91 0.60
CA GLY A 101 4.66 -8.34 0.92
C GLY A 101 4.80 -9.23 -0.31
N TRP A 102 4.66 -10.55 -0.18
CA TRP A 102 4.79 -11.49 -1.32
C TRP A 102 3.58 -11.36 -2.26
N ASP A 103 2.41 -11.18 -1.67
CA ASP A 103 1.15 -10.85 -2.32
C ASP A 103 1.22 -9.52 -3.09
N ASP A 104 2.05 -8.58 -2.68
CA ASP A 104 2.20 -7.29 -3.37
C ASP A 104 3.02 -7.37 -4.67
N ILE A 105 3.69 -8.49 -4.96
CA ILE A 105 4.73 -8.62 -5.98
C ILE A 105 4.19 -9.44 -7.15
N ILE A 106 3.54 -8.76 -8.10
CA ILE A 106 3.32 -9.29 -9.46
C ILE A 106 3.95 -8.29 -10.43
N ILE A 107 4.78 -8.80 -11.33
CA ILE A 107 5.98 -8.13 -11.89
C ILE A 107 5.75 -7.46 -13.26
N ASP A 108 4.56 -7.48 -13.85
CA ASP A 108 4.46 -7.14 -15.28
C ASP A 108 4.52 -5.64 -15.63
N PHE A 109 4.59 -4.72 -14.65
CA PHE A 109 4.50 -3.28 -14.92
C PHE A 109 5.50 -2.38 -14.16
N LEU A 110 6.44 -2.95 -13.41
CA LEU A 110 7.29 -2.22 -12.48
C LEU A 110 8.77 -2.32 -12.89
N LEU A 111 9.50 -1.20 -12.82
CA LEU A 111 10.95 -1.22 -13.06
C LEU A 111 11.71 -2.05 -12.03
N ARG A 112 11.30 -1.98 -10.75
CA ARG A 112 11.94 -2.72 -9.66
C ARG A 112 11.00 -2.96 -8.50
N THR A 113 11.13 -4.12 -7.86
CA THR A 113 10.33 -4.49 -6.69
C THR A 113 11.21 -4.91 -5.53
N PHE A 114 10.82 -4.52 -4.32
CA PHE A 114 11.53 -4.77 -3.07
C PHE A 114 10.59 -5.49 -2.09
N LYS A 115 11.02 -6.66 -1.60
CA LYS A 115 10.24 -7.45 -0.63
C LYS A 115 10.56 -7.02 0.80
N MET A 116 9.54 -6.69 1.57
CA MET A 116 9.65 -6.45 3.01
C MET A 116 9.57 -7.76 3.80
N PRO A 117 10.48 -8.05 4.75
CA PRO A 117 10.37 -9.22 5.60
C PRO A 117 9.12 -9.16 6.48
N ASN A 118 8.39 -10.27 6.57
CA ASN A 118 7.23 -10.41 7.44
C ASN A 118 7.14 -11.87 7.92
N PRO A 119 7.60 -12.19 9.14
CA PRO A 119 7.57 -13.55 9.68
C PRO A 119 6.25 -13.89 10.38
N MET A 120 5.33 -12.93 10.54
CA MET A 120 4.17 -13.08 11.44
C MET A 120 2.98 -13.77 10.79
N TYR A 121 2.83 -13.67 9.47
CA TYR A 121 1.70 -14.23 8.74
C TYR A 121 1.99 -14.34 7.24
N TYR A 122 1.21 -15.19 6.59
CA TYR A 122 1.10 -15.29 5.14
C TYR A 122 -0.39 -15.12 4.77
N PHE A 123 -0.65 -14.58 3.58
CA PHE A 123 -2.01 -14.40 3.04
C PHE A 123 -2.10 -15.05 1.67
#